data_AF-A0A4S4EWS1-F1
#
_entry.id   AF-A0A4S4EWS1-F1
#
_cell.length_a   1.000
_cell.length_b   1.000
_cell.length_c   1.000
_cell.angle_alpha   90.00
_cell.angle_beta   90.00
_cell.angle_gamma   90.00
#
_symmetry.space_group_name_H-M   'P 1'
#
loop_
_entity.id
_entity.type
_entity.pdbx_description
1 polymer ?
#
loop_
_entity_poly.entity_id
_entity_poly.type
_entity_poly.pdbx_seq_one_letter_code
_entity_poly.pdbx_strand_id
1 'polypeptide(L)'
;MAASDPEKLMIKGDKLTQLSLTRWSADWKSATLLYEQAGRLAKNYEKAKAAFEKASKGQEMLSSPWDAAKHLESAAALAKELGSWSEVADFYRRASELYNECGRSQPASDALARVLLRITSKNLIVIHHGESVTIPVLEDNAPDEAIRLYTDACDILEEDGKEQMAFDLYRAATSVYVKLEKYADAATFLLRWGLAADKCNATHSQCKVYLSAIIVYLFANDLKQAEKCYNDCCQIEAFLSSDQNRCASKLLSAYSDGDVEEIKRVAQSSTIKNLDHMVCLENWV
;
A
#
# COMPACT_ATOMS: atom_id res chain seq x y z
N MET A 1 -23.11 -38.32 7.97
CA MET A 1 -23.69 -36.97 7.93
C MET A 1 -23.62 -36.50 6.48
N ALA A 2 -24.76 -36.31 5.82
CA ALA A 2 -24.77 -35.88 4.42
C ALA A 2 -24.11 -34.50 4.32
N ALA A 3 -23.04 -34.38 3.54
CA ALA A 3 -22.43 -33.10 3.23
C ALA A 3 -23.54 -32.20 2.66
N SER A 4 -23.88 -31.13 3.37
CA SER A 4 -24.90 -30.19 2.89
C SER A 4 -24.38 -29.54 1.61
N ASP A 5 -25.16 -29.69 0.53
CA ASP A 5 -24.87 -29.12 -0.77
C ASP A 5 -24.81 -27.58 -0.69
N PRO A 6 -23.68 -26.94 -1.05
CA PRO A 6 -23.50 -25.50 -0.99
C PRO A 6 -24.60 -24.71 -1.70
N GLU A 7 -25.12 -25.21 -2.82
CA GLU A 7 -26.19 -24.53 -3.56
C GLU A 7 -27.51 -24.55 -2.79
N LYS A 8 -27.82 -25.66 -2.11
CA LYS A 8 -29.01 -25.75 -1.27
C LYS A 8 -28.90 -24.83 -0.06
N LEU A 9 -27.70 -24.62 0.47
CA LEU A 9 -27.45 -23.66 1.55
C LEU A 9 -27.66 -22.22 1.07
N MET A 10 -27.15 -21.88 -0.12
CA MET A 10 -27.36 -20.58 -0.76
C MET A 10 -28.85 -20.28 -0.99
N ILE A 11 -29.60 -21.22 -1.57
CA ILE A 11 -31.05 -21.05 -1.82
C ILE A 11 -31.83 -20.90 -0.51
N LYS A 12 -31.43 -21.64 0.55
CA LYS A 12 -32.05 -21.48 1.88
C LYS A 12 -31.76 -20.09 2.46
N GLY A 13 -30.52 -19.62 2.36
CA GLY A 13 -30.15 -18.25 2.76
C GLY A 13 -30.95 -17.20 2.00
N ASP A 14 -31.03 -17.31 0.68
CA ASP A 14 -31.76 -16.36 -0.18
C ASP A 14 -33.25 -16.32 0.16
N LYS A 15 -33.83 -17.47 0.47
CA LYS A 15 -35.21 -17.52 0.94
C LYS A 15 -35.35 -16.71 2.22
N LEU A 16 -34.44 -16.81 3.18
CA LEU A 16 -34.51 -16.12 4.48
C LEU A 16 -34.34 -14.60 4.38
N THR A 17 -33.62 -14.11 3.38
CA THR A 17 -33.42 -12.68 3.13
C THR A 17 -34.56 -12.04 2.34
N GLN A 18 -35.33 -12.83 1.59
CA GLN A 18 -36.51 -12.35 0.87
C GLN A 18 -37.73 -12.19 1.79
N LEU A 19 -38.40 -11.05 1.64
CA LEU A 19 -39.70 -10.80 2.24
C LEU A 19 -40.77 -11.59 1.50
N SER A 20 -41.74 -12.12 2.24
CA SER A 20 -42.89 -12.83 1.68
C SER A 20 -44.16 -12.42 2.42
N LEU A 21 -45.33 -12.80 1.88
CA LEU A 21 -46.62 -12.51 2.50
C LEU A 21 -46.71 -12.99 3.97
N THR A 22 -45.94 -14.01 4.34
CA THR A 22 -45.86 -14.56 5.71
C THR A 22 -44.57 -14.20 6.46
N ARG A 23 -43.65 -13.45 5.83
CA ARG A 23 -42.38 -13.03 6.44
C ARG A 23 -42.08 -11.57 6.15
N TRP A 24 -42.33 -10.73 7.14
CA TRP A 24 -42.21 -9.26 7.03
C TRP A 24 -40.85 -8.71 7.50
N SER A 25 -39.93 -9.59 7.91
CA SER A 25 -38.55 -9.23 8.26
C SER A 25 -37.56 -10.26 7.71
N ALA A 26 -36.46 -9.79 7.14
CA ALA A 26 -35.37 -10.64 6.67
C ALA A 26 -34.56 -11.19 7.85
N ASP A 27 -34.33 -12.50 7.89
CA ASP A 27 -33.48 -13.14 8.90
C ASP A 27 -32.04 -13.20 8.40
N TRP A 28 -31.36 -12.05 8.50
CA TRP A 28 -29.96 -11.92 8.09
C TRP A 28 -29.03 -12.78 8.94
N LYS A 29 -29.33 -13.00 10.22
CA LYS A 29 -28.47 -13.77 11.12
C LYS A 29 -28.38 -15.22 10.69
N SER A 30 -29.52 -15.85 10.44
CA SER A 30 -29.53 -17.23 9.95
C SER A 30 -29.09 -17.34 8.49
N ALA A 31 -29.40 -16.35 7.64
CA ALA A 31 -28.94 -16.34 6.26
C ALA A 31 -27.40 -16.26 6.15
N THR A 32 -26.76 -15.37 6.90
CA THR A 32 -25.29 -15.19 6.91
C THR A 32 -24.58 -16.49 7.26
N LEU A 33 -25.01 -17.20 8.30
CA LEU A 33 -24.41 -18.49 8.68
C LEU A 33 -24.53 -19.54 7.56
N LEU A 34 -25.62 -19.54 6.81
CA LEU A 34 -25.79 -20.44 5.67
C LEU A 34 -24.88 -20.06 4.51
N TYR A 35 -24.69 -18.76 4.23
CA TYR A 35 -23.76 -18.28 3.21
C TYR A 35 -22.30 -18.60 3.57
N GLU A 36 -21.90 -18.41 4.84
CA GLU A 36 -20.56 -18.77 5.33
C GLU A 36 -20.27 -20.27 5.16
N GLN A 37 -21.23 -21.11 5.53
CA GLN A 37 -21.12 -22.55 5.35
C GLN A 37 -21.07 -22.93 3.86
N ALA A 38 -21.88 -22.30 3.02
CA ALA A 38 -21.84 -22.52 1.57
C ALA A 38 -20.48 -22.15 0.98
N GLY A 39 -19.91 -21.01 1.36
CA GLY A 39 -18.60 -20.56 0.88
C GLY A 39 -17.47 -21.52 1.25
N ARG A 40 -17.47 -22.02 2.49
CA ARG A 40 -16.45 -22.98 2.96
C ARG A 40 -16.55 -24.37 2.35
N LEU A 41 -17.76 -24.79 1.97
CA LEU A 41 -18.01 -26.12 1.38
C LEU A 41 -17.98 -26.12 -0.15
N ALA A 42 -18.07 -24.95 -0.78
CA ALA A 42 -18.02 -24.81 -2.22
C ALA A 42 -16.65 -25.22 -2.76
N LYS A 43 -16.63 -26.19 -3.68
CA LYS A 43 -15.43 -26.61 -4.41
C LYS A 43 -15.10 -25.72 -5.60
N ASN A 44 -16.07 -24.92 -6.06
CA ASN A 44 -15.89 -23.98 -7.16
C ASN A 44 -15.65 -22.58 -6.57
N TYR A 45 -14.53 -21.97 -6.94
CA TYR A 45 -14.12 -20.64 -6.47
C TYR A 45 -15.14 -19.54 -6.79
N GLU A 46 -15.83 -19.59 -7.94
CA GLU A 46 -16.85 -18.59 -8.29
C GLU A 46 -18.06 -18.66 -7.33
N LYS A 47 -18.50 -19.88 -7.02
CA LYS A 47 -19.61 -20.11 -6.11
C LYS A 47 -19.22 -19.79 -4.67
N ALA A 48 -17.99 -20.12 -4.29
CA ALA A 48 -17.45 -19.76 -2.99
C ALA A 48 -17.41 -18.23 -2.83
N LYS A 49 -16.87 -17.51 -3.83
CA LYS A 49 -16.79 -16.04 -3.86
C LYS A 49 -18.17 -15.40 -3.67
N ALA A 50 -19.14 -15.79 -4.50
CA ALA A 50 -20.51 -15.28 -4.43
C ALA A 50 -21.17 -15.55 -3.06
N ALA A 51 -20.86 -16.68 -2.41
CA ALA A 51 -21.33 -16.98 -1.06
C ALA A 51 -20.70 -16.06 -0.02
N PHE A 52 -19.38 -15.79 -0.10
CA PHE A 52 -18.71 -14.85 0.80
C PHE A 52 -19.16 -13.40 0.60
N GLU A 53 -19.48 -12.98 -0.63
CA GLU A 53 -20.08 -11.66 -0.89
C GLU A 53 -21.45 -11.51 -0.21
N LYS A 54 -22.31 -12.54 -0.32
CA LYS A 54 -23.62 -12.54 0.37
C LYS A 54 -23.47 -12.59 1.88
N ALA A 55 -22.49 -13.33 2.39
CA ALA A 55 -22.17 -13.37 3.81
C ALA A 55 -21.71 -11.99 4.31
N SER A 56 -20.84 -11.30 3.56
CA SER A 56 -20.43 -9.93 3.86
C SER A 56 -21.63 -8.99 3.93
N LYS A 57 -22.51 -9.04 2.92
CA LYS A 57 -23.74 -8.22 2.93
C LYS A 57 -24.63 -8.52 4.12
N GLY A 58 -24.76 -9.79 4.49
CA GLY A 58 -25.51 -10.17 5.68
C GLY A 58 -24.90 -9.61 6.97
N GLN A 59 -23.56 -9.60 7.11
CA GLN A 59 -22.88 -8.99 8.26
C GLN A 59 -23.06 -7.45 8.29
N GLU A 60 -23.06 -6.77 7.15
CA GLU A 60 -23.40 -5.33 7.07
C GLU A 60 -24.82 -5.06 7.57
N MET A 61 -25.80 -5.87 7.14
CA MET A 61 -27.20 -5.74 7.59
C MET A 61 -27.37 -6.02 9.09
N LEU A 62 -26.47 -6.80 9.68
CA LEU A 62 -26.41 -7.07 11.11
C LEU A 62 -25.59 -6.02 11.88
N SER A 63 -25.13 -4.96 11.21
CA SER A 63 -24.27 -3.91 11.79
C SER A 63 -22.95 -4.45 12.37
N SER A 64 -22.37 -5.48 11.72
CA SER A 64 -21.00 -5.97 12.01
C SER A 64 -20.05 -5.68 10.84
N PRO A 65 -19.56 -4.43 10.69
CA PRO A 65 -18.66 -4.05 9.61
C PRO A 65 -17.32 -4.81 9.65
N TRP A 66 -16.83 -5.16 10.84
CA TRP A 66 -15.61 -5.96 11.01
C TRP A 66 -15.72 -7.36 10.40
N ASP A 67 -16.82 -8.06 10.67
CA ASP A 67 -17.03 -9.37 10.09
C ASP A 67 -17.34 -9.25 8.59
N ALA A 68 -18.06 -8.21 8.17
CA ALA A 68 -18.30 -7.94 6.75
C ALA A 68 -16.99 -7.78 5.95
N ALA A 69 -16.01 -7.04 6.50
CA ALA A 69 -14.70 -6.85 5.89
C ALA A 69 -13.94 -8.18 5.72
N LYS A 70 -13.94 -9.05 6.74
CA LYS A 70 -13.29 -10.37 6.67
C LYS A 70 -13.89 -11.28 5.58
N HIS A 71 -15.20 -11.19 5.39
CA HIS A 71 -15.87 -11.92 4.32
C HIS A 71 -15.47 -11.38 2.94
N LEU A 72 -15.27 -10.07 2.80
CA LEU A 72 -14.73 -9.47 1.57
C LEU A 72 -13.28 -9.88 1.32
N GLU A 73 -12.43 -9.96 2.35
CA GLU A 73 -11.06 -10.48 2.18
C GLU A 73 -11.06 -11.94 1.72
N SER A 74 -12.00 -12.74 2.22
CA SER A 74 -12.19 -14.12 1.78
C SER A 74 -12.67 -14.18 0.32
N ALA A 75 -13.60 -13.30 -0.08
CA ALA A 75 -14.03 -13.17 -1.47
C ALA A 75 -12.88 -12.71 -2.38
N ALA A 76 -12.05 -11.76 -1.93
CA ALA A 76 -10.87 -11.27 -2.64
C ALA A 76 -9.83 -12.38 -2.86
N ALA A 77 -9.58 -13.22 -1.85
CA ALA A 77 -8.69 -14.36 -1.99
C ALA A 77 -9.18 -15.36 -3.06
N LEU A 78 -10.50 -15.58 -3.15
CA LEU A 78 -11.09 -16.46 -4.15
C LEU A 78 -11.13 -15.82 -5.55
N ALA A 79 -11.40 -14.52 -5.63
CA ALA A 79 -11.32 -13.76 -6.89
C ALA A 79 -9.89 -13.75 -7.46
N LYS A 80 -8.88 -13.77 -6.58
CA LYS A 80 -7.47 -13.92 -6.95
C LYS A 80 -7.19 -15.28 -7.60
N GLU A 81 -7.70 -16.38 -7.04
CA GLU A 81 -7.56 -17.73 -7.64
C GLU A 81 -8.26 -17.83 -9.00
N LEU A 82 -9.31 -17.04 -9.23
CA LEU A 82 -10.01 -16.92 -10.51
C LEU A 82 -9.32 -15.98 -11.51
N GLY A 83 -8.25 -15.29 -11.12
CA GLY A 83 -7.61 -14.26 -11.94
C GLY A 83 -8.48 -13.01 -12.17
N SER A 84 -9.56 -12.82 -11.40
CA SER A 84 -10.48 -11.68 -11.50
C SER A 84 -9.94 -10.49 -10.70
N TRP A 85 -8.83 -9.92 -11.14
CA TRP A 85 -8.05 -8.95 -10.38
C TRP A 85 -8.73 -7.59 -10.15
N SER A 86 -9.69 -7.21 -11.01
CA SER A 86 -10.50 -6.00 -10.82
C SER A 86 -11.36 -6.14 -9.57
N GLU A 87 -12.03 -7.28 -9.44
CA GLU A 87 -12.85 -7.59 -8.27
C GLU A 87 -12.00 -7.72 -7.00
N VAL A 88 -10.78 -8.28 -7.09
CA VAL A 88 -9.85 -8.31 -5.94
C VAL A 88 -9.60 -6.90 -5.40
N ALA A 89 -9.35 -5.93 -6.29
CA ALA A 89 -9.13 -4.55 -5.90
C ALA A 89 -10.37 -3.93 -5.25
N ASP A 90 -11.55 -4.15 -5.84
CA ASP A 90 -12.81 -3.62 -5.31
C ASP A 90 -13.17 -4.22 -3.95
N PHE A 91 -12.95 -5.53 -3.75
CA PHE A 91 -13.20 -6.19 -2.47
C PHE A 91 -12.26 -5.69 -1.37
N TYR A 92 -10.96 -5.54 -1.65
CA TYR A 92 -10.02 -5.02 -0.66
C TYR A 92 -10.23 -3.52 -0.37
N ARG A 93 -10.62 -2.72 -1.37
CA ARG A 93 -10.98 -1.30 -1.16
C ARG A 93 -12.18 -1.18 -0.21
N ARG A 94 -13.25 -1.94 -0.47
CA ARG A 94 -14.42 -1.98 0.40
C ARG A 94 -14.13 -2.57 1.78
N ALA A 95 -13.26 -3.58 1.87
CA ALA A 95 -12.80 -4.10 3.16
C ALA A 95 -12.04 -3.03 3.97
N SER A 96 -11.21 -2.22 3.30
CA SER A 96 -10.50 -1.11 3.93
C SER A 96 -11.46 -0.06 4.49
N GLU A 97 -12.46 0.35 3.73
CA GLU A 97 -13.51 1.29 4.17
C GLU A 97 -14.21 0.78 5.44
N LEU A 98 -14.65 -0.48 5.43
CA LEU A 98 -15.30 -1.11 6.58
C LEU A 98 -14.37 -1.24 7.80
N TYR A 99 -13.08 -1.55 7.59
CA TYR A 99 -12.10 -1.56 8.67
C TYR A 99 -11.88 -0.15 9.26
N ASN A 100 -11.90 0.88 8.41
CA ASN A 100 -11.78 2.26 8.87
C ASN A 100 -13.01 2.70 9.67
N GLU A 101 -14.22 2.34 9.24
CA GLU A 101 -15.47 2.55 10.00
C GLU A 101 -15.42 1.89 11.40
N CYS A 102 -14.70 0.77 11.54
CA CYS A 102 -14.49 0.11 12.82
C CYS A 102 -13.42 0.78 13.72
N GLY A 103 -12.77 1.85 13.26
CA GLY A 103 -11.59 2.43 13.92
C GLY A 103 -10.38 1.49 13.88
N ARG A 104 -10.27 0.63 12.86
CA ARG A 104 -9.18 -0.34 12.69
C ARG A 104 -8.30 0.06 11.51
N SER A 105 -7.54 1.13 11.72
CA SER A 105 -6.59 1.72 10.75
C SER A 105 -5.58 0.72 10.16
N GLN A 106 -5.00 -0.14 10.99
CA GLN A 106 -3.98 -1.11 10.52
C GLN A 106 -4.57 -2.12 9.51
N PRO A 107 -5.64 -2.88 9.83
CA PRO A 107 -6.31 -3.74 8.84
C PRO A 107 -6.77 -2.99 7.59
N ALA A 108 -7.21 -1.74 7.72
CA ALA A 108 -7.61 -0.91 6.60
C ALA A 108 -6.44 -0.59 5.66
N SER A 109 -5.30 -0.18 6.22
CA SER A 109 -4.05 0.05 5.47
C SER A 109 -3.53 -1.25 4.83
N ASP A 110 -3.51 -2.36 5.57
CA ASP A 110 -3.04 -3.66 5.07
C ASP A 110 -3.89 -4.15 3.88
N ALA A 111 -5.21 -3.91 3.91
CA ALA A 111 -6.09 -4.25 2.80
C ALA A 111 -5.74 -3.45 1.53
N LEU A 112 -5.47 -2.15 1.64
CA LEU A 112 -5.01 -1.33 0.51
C LEU A 112 -3.63 -1.78 0.01
N ALA A 113 -2.71 -2.11 0.91
CA ALA A 113 -1.39 -2.63 0.56
C ALA A 113 -1.46 -3.93 -0.26
N ARG A 114 -2.49 -4.77 -0.07
CA ARG A 114 -2.72 -5.97 -0.88
C ARG A 114 -3.17 -5.66 -2.30
N VAL A 115 -3.96 -4.59 -2.50
CA VAL A 115 -4.32 -4.08 -3.84
C VAL A 115 -3.05 -3.60 -4.57
N LEU A 116 -2.18 -2.91 -3.85
CA LEU A 116 -0.94 -2.31 -4.36
C LEU A 116 0.06 -3.34 -4.87
N LEU A 117 0.17 -4.51 -4.23
CA LEU A 117 1.05 -5.58 -4.70
C LEU A 117 0.68 -6.01 -6.13
N ARG A 118 -0.59 -5.94 -6.54
CA ARG A 118 -0.99 -6.24 -7.92
C ARG A 118 -0.52 -5.16 -8.91
N ILE A 119 -0.73 -3.89 -8.59
CA ILE A 119 -0.40 -2.78 -9.50
C ILE A 119 1.12 -2.69 -9.70
N THR A 120 1.90 -2.93 -8.64
CA THR A 120 3.36 -2.78 -8.65
C THR A 120 4.12 -4.05 -9.07
N SER A 121 3.54 -5.25 -8.94
CA SER A 121 4.22 -6.52 -9.27
C SER A 121 4.39 -6.81 -10.76
N LYS A 122 4.32 -5.79 -11.64
CA LYS A 122 4.77 -5.94 -13.04
C LYS A 122 6.25 -6.34 -13.18
N ASN A 123 7.06 -6.31 -12.10
CA ASN A 123 8.47 -6.72 -12.12
C ASN A 123 8.85 -7.85 -11.14
N LEU A 124 7.91 -8.47 -10.42
CA LEU A 124 8.27 -9.63 -9.59
C LEU A 124 8.19 -10.90 -10.43
N ILE A 125 9.32 -11.25 -11.05
CA ILE A 125 9.56 -12.62 -11.51
C ILE A 125 9.49 -13.51 -10.28
N VAL A 126 8.35 -14.16 -10.06
CA VAL A 126 8.26 -15.18 -9.00
C VAL A 126 8.91 -16.43 -9.56
N ILE A 127 10.22 -16.61 -9.31
CA ILE A 127 10.91 -17.86 -9.60
C ILE A 127 10.50 -18.87 -8.53
N HIS A 128 9.39 -19.57 -8.77
CA HIS A 128 9.16 -20.86 -8.14
C HIS A 128 9.32 -21.94 -9.21
N HIS A 129 10.31 -22.81 -9.04
CA HIS A 129 10.52 -24.03 -9.82
C HIS A 129 10.75 -23.88 -11.35
N GLY A 130 11.53 -22.88 -11.77
CA GLY A 130 12.17 -22.91 -13.10
C GLY A 130 11.25 -22.69 -14.31
N GLU A 131 9.98 -22.35 -14.12
CA GLU A 131 9.08 -21.92 -15.18
C GLU A 131 8.62 -20.47 -14.92
N SER A 132 8.86 -19.60 -15.90
CA SER A 132 8.40 -18.21 -15.85
C SER A 132 6.91 -18.16 -16.17
N VAL A 133 6.06 -18.06 -15.15
CA VAL A 133 4.63 -17.79 -15.35
C VAL A 133 4.44 -16.28 -15.46
N THR A 134 4.25 -15.82 -16.70
CA THR A 134 3.81 -14.46 -16.99
C THR A 134 2.29 -14.42 -16.80
N ILE A 135 1.80 -13.71 -15.79
CA ILE A 135 0.36 -13.62 -15.51
C ILE A 135 -0.26 -12.58 -16.47
N PRO A 136 -1.30 -12.92 -17.25
CA PRO A 136 -1.92 -12.00 -18.18
C PRO A 136 -2.49 -10.75 -17.49
N VAL A 137 -2.22 -9.65 -18.18
CA VAL A 137 -2.40 -8.24 -17.84
C VAL A 137 -3.89 -7.91 -17.66
N LEU A 138 -4.25 -7.24 -16.56
CA LEU A 138 -5.36 -6.29 -16.66
C LEU A 138 -4.77 -5.06 -17.32
N GLU A 139 -5.38 -4.71 -18.44
CA GLU A 139 -5.12 -3.54 -19.26
C GLU A 139 -5.35 -2.28 -18.43
N ASP A 140 -4.36 -1.91 -17.61
CA ASP A 140 -3.85 -0.55 -17.53
C ASP A 140 -2.63 -0.53 -16.62
N ASN A 141 -1.55 0.03 -17.15
CA ASN A 141 -0.43 0.47 -16.35
C ASN A 141 -0.92 1.69 -15.57
N ALA A 142 -1.50 1.50 -14.38
CA ALA A 142 -2.04 2.58 -13.56
C ALA A 142 -1.12 2.88 -12.36
N PRO A 143 0.12 3.34 -12.57
CA PRO A 143 1.02 3.65 -11.47
C PRO A 143 0.50 4.83 -10.62
N ASP A 144 -0.33 5.69 -11.21
CA ASP A 144 -1.04 6.75 -10.49
C ASP A 144 -2.08 6.20 -9.50
N GLU A 145 -2.78 5.11 -9.84
CA GLU A 145 -3.70 4.42 -8.91
C GLU A 145 -2.92 3.80 -7.75
N ALA A 146 -1.75 3.20 -8.02
CA ALA A 146 -0.88 2.69 -6.96
C ALA A 146 -0.41 3.82 -6.03
N ILE A 147 0.05 4.93 -6.60
CA ILE A 147 0.47 6.09 -5.80
C ILE A 147 -0.68 6.58 -4.91
N ARG A 148 -1.89 6.68 -5.46
CA ARG A 148 -3.07 7.10 -4.69
C ARG A 148 -3.35 6.14 -3.54
N LEU A 149 -3.40 4.85 -3.81
CA LEU A 149 -3.65 3.81 -2.79
C LEU A 149 -2.55 3.75 -1.70
N TYR A 150 -1.28 3.99 -2.05
CA TYR A 150 -0.21 4.12 -1.05
C TYR A 150 -0.39 5.35 -0.18
N THR A 151 -0.80 6.47 -0.79
CA THR A 151 -1.06 7.72 -0.09
C THR A 151 -2.23 7.53 0.88
N ASP A 152 -3.35 6.96 0.42
CA ASP A 152 -4.52 6.67 1.25
C ASP A 152 -4.16 5.73 2.42
N ALA A 153 -3.35 4.70 2.19
CA ALA A 153 -2.89 3.79 3.23
C ALA A 153 -1.98 4.48 4.26
N CYS A 154 -1.09 5.40 3.83
CA CYS A 154 -0.34 6.26 4.74
C CYS A 154 -1.30 7.15 5.55
N ASP A 155 -2.23 7.85 4.90
CA ASP A 155 -3.19 8.77 5.54
C ASP A 155 -3.96 8.07 6.67
N ILE A 156 -4.49 6.86 6.42
CA ILE A 156 -5.19 6.04 7.42
C ILE A 156 -4.32 5.75 8.66
N LEU A 157 -3.04 5.48 8.48
CA LEU A 157 -2.12 5.21 9.59
C LEU A 157 -1.72 6.48 10.33
N GLU A 158 -1.54 7.60 9.62
CA GLU A 158 -1.17 8.88 10.21
C GLU A 158 -2.32 9.48 11.04
N GLU A 159 -3.56 9.36 10.57
CA GLU A 159 -4.75 9.82 11.30
C GLU A 159 -4.91 9.11 12.66
N ASP A 160 -4.47 7.86 12.76
CA ASP A 160 -4.51 7.06 13.99
C ASP A 160 -3.21 7.11 14.81
N GLY A 161 -2.27 8.00 14.47
CA GLY A 161 -1.00 8.17 15.19
C GLY A 161 -0.05 6.97 15.10
N LYS A 162 -0.15 6.19 14.01
CA LYS A 162 0.66 5.00 13.72
C LYS A 162 1.66 5.26 12.60
N GLU A 163 2.24 6.46 12.57
CA GLU A 163 3.15 6.92 11.50
C GLU A 163 4.32 5.97 11.24
N GLN A 164 4.85 5.30 12.27
CA GLN A 164 5.95 4.35 12.13
C GLN A 164 5.59 3.17 11.20
N MET A 165 4.32 2.76 11.20
CA MET A 165 3.85 1.66 10.35
C MET A 165 3.74 2.06 8.87
N ALA A 166 3.67 3.37 8.58
CA ALA A 166 3.60 3.88 7.22
C ALA A 166 4.97 3.89 6.53
N PHE A 167 6.09 3.66 7.23
CA PHE A 167 7.43 3.78 6.66
C PHE A 167 7.66 2.84 5.47
N ASP A 168 7.15 1.61 5.55
CA ASP A 168 7.29 0.65 4.45
C ASP A 168 6.44 1.06 3.23
N LEU A 169 5.29 1.71 3.47
CA LEU A 169 4.44 2.28 2.42
C LEU A 169 5.11 3.51 1.78
N TYR A 170 5.73 4.37 2.60
CA TYR A 170 6.53 5.50 2.14
C TYR A 170 7.66 5.06 1.21
N ARG A 171 8.39 4.03 1.61
CA ARG A 171 9.44 3.43 0.78
C ARG A 171 8.86 2.87 -0.53
N ALA A 172 7.76 2.12 -0.47
CA ALA A 172 7.18 1.53 -1.67
C ALA A 172 6.67 2.59 -2.67
N ALA A 173 5.94 3.60 -2.20
CA ALA A 173 5.41 4.67 -3.04
C ALA A 173 6.51 5.54 -3.66
N THR A 174 7.53 5.90 -2.88
CA THR A 174 8.68 6.66 -3.38
C THR A 174 9.39 5.89 -4.50
N SER A 175 9.46 4.56 -4.41
CA SER A 175 10.07 3.73 -5.46
C SER A 175 9.26 3.79 -6.75
N VAL A 176 7.93 3.85 -6.64
CA VAL A 176 7.04 4.03 -7.79
C VAL A 176 7.27 5.41 -8.40
N TYR A 177 7.28 6.50 -7.62
CA TYR A 177 7.52 7.85 -8.15
C TYR A 177 8.87 7.97 -8.87
N VAL A 178 9.94 7.42 -8.30
CA VAL A 178 11.27 7.41 -8.92
C VAL A 178 11.28 6.63 -10.24
N LYS A 179 10.61 5.46 -10.30
CA LYS A 179 10.48 4.67 -11.54
C LYS A 179 9.65 5.37 -12.63
N LEU A 180 8.77 6.28 -12.25
CA LEU A 180 8.01 7.12 -13.18
C LEU A 180 8.71 8.42 -13.54
N GLU A 181 9.95 8.63 -13.07
CA GLU A 181 10.72 9.86 -13.26
C GLU A 181 10.02 11.11 -12.68
N LYS A 182 9.06 10.92 -11.77
CA LYS A 182 8.35 11.99 -11.04
C LYS A 182 9.17 12.41 -9.82
N TYR A 183 10.37 12.96 -10.05
CA TYR A 183 11.35 13.23 -9.00
C TYR A 183 10.89 14.30 -7.99
N ALA A 184 10.20 15.34 -8.44
CA ALA A 184 9.66 16.36 -7.54
C ALA A 184 8.66 15.76 -6.54
N ASP A 185 7.71 14.95 -7.04
CA ASP A 185 6.73 14.27 -6.20
C ASP A 185 7.40 13.26 -5.25
N ALA A 186 8.40 12.51 -5.73
CA ALA A 186 9.19 11.60 -4.90
C ALA A 186 9.88 12.34 -3.73
N ALA A 187 10.49 13.48 -3.99
CA ALA A 187 11.17 14.28 -2.97
C ALA A 187 10.17 14.86 -1.95
N THR A 188 9.02 15.35 -2.40
CA THR A 188 7.93 15.78 -1.51
C THR A 188 7.43 14.62 -0.64
N PHE A 189 7.30 13.42 -1.19
CA PHE A 189 6.88 12.23 -0.44
C PHE A 189 7.93 11.81 0.61
N LEU A 190 9.23 11.92 0.29
CA LEU A 190 10.33 11.70 1.23
C LEU A 190 10.33 12.74 2.38
N LEU A 191 10.03 14.00 2.08
CA LEU A 191 9.89 15.03 3.12
C LEU A 191 8.71 14.73 4.06
N ARG A 192 7.58 14.27 3.50
CA ARG A 192 6.44 13.80 4.30
C ARG A 192 6.83 12.64 5.22
N TRP A 193 7.58 11.66 4.72
CA TRP A 193 8.15 10.60 5.56
C TRP A 193 9.07 11.16 6.65
N GLY A 194 9.88 12.19 6.36
CA GLY A 194 10.71 12.83 7.38
C GLY A 194 9.92 13.46 8.52
N LEU A 195 8.78 14.10 8.22
CA LEU A 195 7.85 14.62 9.22
C LEU A 195 7.19 13.50 10.04
N ALA A 196 6.78 12.41 9.38
CA ALA A 196 6.25 11.23 10.04
C ALA A 196 7.30 10.60 10.99
N ALA A 197 8.57 10.58 10.57
CA ALA A 197 9.67 10.08 11.38
C ALA A 197 9.99 10.97 12.59
N ASP A 198 9.83 12.28 12.46
CA ASP A 198 9.95 13.23 13.57
C ASP A 198 8.96 12.92 14.69
N LYS A 199 7.68 12.73 14.33
CA LYS A 199 6.62 12.38 15.29
C LYS A 199 6.91 11.08 16.04
N CYS A 200 7.58 10.13 15.40
CA CYS A 200 8.00 8.86 16.01
C CYS A 200 9.31 8.95 16.81
N ASN A 201 9.93 10.13 16.92
CA ASN A 201 11.31 10.31 17.44
C ASN A 201 12.35 9.43 16.72
N ALA A 202 12.10 9.11 15.44
CA ALA A 202 12.96 8.28 14.61
C ALA A 202 14.01 9.13 13.88
N THR A 203 14.85 9.84 14.65
CA THR A 203 15.81 10.84 14.15
C THR A 203 16.74 10.30 13.06
N HIS A 204 17.20 9.05 13.21
CA HIS A 204 18.09 8.46 12.21
C HIS A 204 17.37 8.23 10.86
N SER A 205 16.10 7.84 10.89
CA SER A 205 15.29 7.68 9.69
C SER A 205 15.01 9.04 9.05
N GLN A 206 14.63 10.02 9.87
CA GLN A 206 14.38 11.40 9.44
C GLN A 206 15.58 11.99 8.68
N CYS A 207 16.80 11.92 9.24
CA CYS A 207 17.97 12.48 8.58
C CYS A 207 18.30 11.79 7.25
N LYS A 208 18.08 10.46 7.15
CA LYS A 208 18.29 9.71 5.90
C LYS A 208 17.31 10.12 4.81
N VAL A 209 16.03 10.28 5.13
CA VAL A 209 15.02 10.65 4.13
C VAL A 209 15.17 12.11 3.69
N TYR A 210 15.62 13.02 4.55
CA TYR A 210 15.96 14.39 4.16
C TYR A 210 17.16 14.44 3.21
N LEU A 211 18.24 13.71 3.50
CA LEU A 211 19.35 13.58 2.55
C LEU A 211 18.87 12.98 1.22
N SER A 212 17.99 11.98 1.29
CA SER A 212 17.41 11.35 0.11
C SER A 212 16.61 12.34 -0.75
N ALA A 213 15.78 13.19 -0.14
CA ALA A 213 15.00 14.20 -0.87
C ALA A 213 15.92 15.21 -1.60
N ILE A 214 17.00 15.66 -0.95
CA ILE A 214 17.99 16.56 -1.56
C ILE A 214 18.68 15.89 -2.76
N ILE A 215 19.09 14.62 -2.61
CA ILE A 215 19.71 13.83 -3.68
C ILE A 215 18.75 13.69 -4.86
N VAL A 216 17.46 13.45 -4.62
CA VAL A 216 16.44 13.34 -5.69
C VAL A 216 16.30 14.65 -6.47
N TYR A 217 16.27 15.81 -5.79
CA TYR A 217 16.23 17.11 -6.49
C TYR A 217 17.50 17.39 -7.30
N LEU A 218 18.68 17.04 -6.77
CA LEU A 218 19.94 17.17 -7.52
C LEU A 218 19.98 16.25 -8.74
N PHE A 219 19.44 15.04 -8.62
CA PHE A 219 19.31 14.11 -9.74
C PHE A 219 18.38 14.66 -10.84
N ALA A 220 17.31 15.36 -10.44
CA ALA A 220 16.42 16.06 -11.36
C ALA A 220 17.05 17.33 -11.99
N ASN A 221 18.32 17.63 -11.69
CA ASN A 221 19.04 18.84 -12.13
C ASN A 221 18.34 20.14 -11.70
N ASP A 222 17.58 20.10 -10.60
CA ASP A 222 16.92 21.26 -9.99
C ASP A 222 17.67 21.71 -8.74
N LEU A 223 18.81 22.37 -8.97
CA LEU A 223 19.67 22.87 -7.91
C LEU A 223 18.93 23.86 -6.99
N LYS A 224 18.02 24.68 -7.53
CA LYS A 224 17.27 25.67 -6.75
C LYS A 224 16.38 24.98 -5.73
N GLN A 225 15.64 23.95 -6.14
CA GLN A 225 14.80 23.19 -5.22
C GLN A 225 15.62 22.35 -4.25
N ALA A 226 16.77 21.82 -4.67
CA ALA A 226 17.70 21.12 -3.77
C ALA A 226 18.23 22.03 -2.65
N GLU A 227 18.69 23.24 -2.99
CA GLU A 227 19.17 24.23 -2.02
C GLU A 227 18.05 24.69 -1.08
N LYS A 228 16.85 24.93 -1.63
CA LYS A 228 15.69 25.27 -0.81
C LYS A 228 15.37 24.15 0.18
N CYS A 229 15.26 22.92 -0.31
CA CYS A 229 15.03 21.73 0.52
C CYS A 229 16.09 21.59 1.60
N TYR A 230 17.37 21.80 1.27
CA TYR A 230 18.47 21.78 2.23
C TYR A 230 18.32 22.84 3.32
N ASN A 231 18.06 24.09 2.95
CA ASN A 231 17.90 25.20 3.90
C ASN A 231 16.71 24.98 4.86
N ASP A 232 15.61 24.43 4.36
CA ASP A 232 14.43 24.07 5.15
C ASP A 232 14.78 22.92 6.13
N CYS A 233 15.42 21.86 5.65
CA CYS A 233 15.87 20.74 6.49
C CYS A 233 16.88 21.18 7.57
N CYS A 234 17.74 22.15 7.29
CA CYS A 234 18.71 22.69 8.25
C CYS A 234 18.08 23.47 9.40
N GLN A 235 16.80 23.86 9.32
CA GLN A 235 16.07 24.42 10.47
C GLN A 235 15.83 23.37 11.57
N ILE A 236 15.99 22.09 11.25
CA ILE A 236 15.79 20.97 12.17
C ILE A 236 17.15 20.63 12.81
N GLU A 237 17.28 20.83 14.12
CA GLU A 237 18.54 20.65 14.87
C GLU A 237 19.13 19.23 14.70
N ALA A 238 18.26 18.22 14.70
CA ALA A 238 18.63 16.84 14.45
C ALA A 238 19.32 16.64 13.09
N PHE A 239 18.81 17.28 12.04
CA PHE A 239 19.42 17.20 10.72
C PHE A 239 20.70 18.05 10.68
N LEU A 240 20.67 19.28 11.20
CA LEU A 240 21.80 20.20 11.20
C LEU A 240 23.06 19.59 11.83
N SER A 241 22.91 18.84 12.92
CA SER A 241 24.03 18.19 13.62
C SER A 241 24.47 16.84 13.01
N SER A 242 23.75 16.33 12.00
CA SER A 242 23.94 14.98 11.44
C SER A 242 25.07 14.85 10.42
N ASP A 243 25.56 13.63 10.23
CA ASP A 243 26.46 13.27 9.13
C ASP A 243 25.77 13.40 7.76
N GLN A 244 24.44 13.25 7.72
CA GLN A 244 23.63 13.42 6.52
C GLN A 244 23.68 14.88 6.03
N ASN A 245 23.58 15.86 6.92
CA ASN A 245 23.76 17.27 6.56
C ASN A 245 25.18 17.55 6.04
N ARG A 246 26.22 17.03 6.71
CA ARG A 246 27.61 17.17 6.24
C ARG A 246 27.80 16.61 4.84
N CYS A 247 27.13 15.50 4.54
CA CYS A 247 27.12 14.89 3.21
C CYS A 247 26.37 15.76 2.19
N ALA A 248 25.17 16.23 2.54
CA ALA A 248 24.35 17.09 1.68
C ALA A 248 25.06 18.41 1.31
N SER A 249 25.68 19.06 2.29
CA SER A 249 26.42 20.31 2.08
C SER A 249 27.60 20.13 1.11
N LYS A 250 28.37 19.05 1.25
CA LYS A 250 29.46 18.72 0.31
C LYS A 250 28.94 18.44 -1.09
N LEU A 251 27.85 17.70 -1.20
CA LEU A 251 27.25 17.36 -2.49
C LEU A 251 26.73 18.61 -3.21
N LEU A 252 26.05 19.52 -2.49
CA LEU A 252 25.58 20.79 -3.03
C LEU A 252 26.72 21.68 -3.50
N SER A 253 27.79 21.84 -2.69
CA SER A 253 28.97 22.62 -3.11
C SER A 253 29.59 22.05 -4.38
N ALA A 254 29.82 20.73 -4.42
CA ALA A 254 30.41 20.08 -5.59
C ALA A 254 29.54 20.22 -6.84
N TYR A 255 28.21 20.17 -6.68
CA TYR A 255 27.26 20.39 -7.76
C TYR A 255 27.28 21.84 -8.27
N SER A 256 27.31 22.82 -7.37
CA SER A 256 27.39 24.25 -7.71
C SER A 256 28.72 24.61 -8.39
N ASP A 257 29.81 23.97 -7.98
CA ASP A 257 31.15 24.16 -8.54
C ASP A 257 31.37 23.36 -9.85
N GLY A 258 30.46 22.44 -10.20
CA GLY A 258 30.60 21.54 -11.34
C GLY A 258 31.71 20.50 -11.18
N ASP A 259 32.13 20.20 -9.94
CA ASP A 259 33.19 19.24 -9.63
C ASP A 259 32.67 17.81 -9.65
N VAL A 260 32.69 17.20 -10.85
CA VAL A 260 32.20 15.83 -11.10
C VAL A 260 32.96 14.78 -10.28
N GLU A 261 34.25 14.98 -10.02
CA GLU A 261 35.06 14.00 -9.28
C GLU A 261 34.71 14.03 -7.79
N GLU A 262 34.49 15.22 -7.24
CA GLU A 262 33.99 15.38 -5.87
C GLU A 262 32.57 14.80 -5.71
N ILE A 263 31.67 15.02 -6.69
CA ILE A 263 30.33 14.40 -6.68
C ILE A 263 30.43 12.87 -6.61
N LYS A 264 31.23 12.25 -7.48
CA LYS A 264 31.44 10.80 -7.49
C LYS A 264 32.03 10.30 -6.17
N ARG A 265 32.99 11.03 -5.61
CA ARG A 265 33.62 10.68 -4.33
C ARG A 265 32.61 10.71 -3.18
N VAL A 266 31.78 11.75 -3.11
CA VAL A 266 30.75 11.89 -2.08
C VAL A 266 29.67 10.82 -2.26
N ALA A 267 29.24 10.53 -3.49
CA ALA A 267 28.30 9.47 -3.83
C ALA A 267 28.74 8.07 -3.34
N GLN A 268 30.05 7.83 -3.25
CA GLN A 268 30.62 6.58 -2.73
C GLN A 268 30.77 6.51 -1.21
N SER A 269 30.42 7.58 -0.48
CA SER A 269 30.52 7.63 0.97
C SER A 269 29.62 6.59 1.64
N SER A 270 30.00 6.16 2.85
CA SER A 270 29.16 5.26 3.66
C SER A 270 27.80 5.88 3.99
N THR A 271 27.72 7.20 4.15
CA THR A 271 26.47 7.92 4.42
C THR A 271 25.44 7.72 3.31
N ILE A 272 25.87 7.78 2.04
CA ILE A 272 24.99 7.55 0.88
C ILE A 272 24.71 6.06 0.68
N LYS A 273 25.72 5.19 0.83
CA LYS A 273 25.52 3.73 0.73
C LYS A 273 24.56 3.16 1.78
N ASN A 274 24.42 3.83 2.92
CA ASN A 274 23.51 3.45 4.00
C ASN A 274 22.09 4.03 3.85
N LEU A 275 21.80 4.75 2.75
CA LEU A 275 20.44 5.13 2.37
C LEU A 275 19.67 3.91 1.84
N ASP A 276 18.35 4.02 1.80
CA ASP A 276 17.52 2.99 1.18
C ASP A 276 17.93 2.83 -0.30
N HIS A 277 18.08 1.57 -0.76
CA HIS A 277 18.51 1.23 -2.12
C HIS A 277 17.70 1.90 -3.23
N MET A 278 16.47 2.29 -2.94
CA MET A 278 15.60 3.06 -3.82
C MET A 278 16.17 4.41 -4.25
N VAL A 279 16.99 5.05 -3.42
CA VAL A 279 17.56 6.39 -3.63
C VAL A 279 19.01 6.29 -4.11
N CYS A 280 19.64 5.14 -3.91
CA CYS A 280 20.88 4.76 -4.59
C CYS A 280 20.58 4.52 -6.07
N LEU A 281 20.25 5.59 -6.80
CA LEU A 281 20.12 5.61 -8.24
C LEU A 281 21.46 5.13 -8.78
N GLU A 282 21.53 3.89 -9.28
CA GLU A 282 22.76 3.27 -9.80
C GLU A 282 23.39 4.05 -10.97
N ASN A 283 22.75 5.14 -11.41
CA ASN A 283 23.11 5.98 -12.54
C ASN A 283 23.76 7.33 -12.17
N TRP A 284 24.30 7.52 -10.95
CA TRP A 284 25.14 8.70 -10.65
C TRP A 284 26.53 8.67 -11.34
N VAL A 285 26.86 7.59 -12.08
CA VAL A 285 28.16 7.38 -12.76
C VAL A 285 27.96 7.16 -14.25
#